data_AF-A0A4Q3VWW6-F1
#
_entry.id   AF-A0A4Q3VWW6-F1
#
_cell.length_a   1.000
_cell.length_b   1.000
_cell.length_c   1.000
_cell.angle_alpha   90.00
_cell.angle_beta   90.00
_cell.angle_gamma   90.00
#
_symmetry.space_group_name_H-M   'P 1'
#
loop_
_entity.id
_entity.type
_entity.pdbx_description
1 polymer ?
#
loop_
_entity_poly.entity_id
_entity_poly.type
_entity_poly.pdbx_seq_one_letter_code
_entity_poly.pdbx_strand_id
1 'polypeptide(L)'
;MSRSLFLAAALALGGYSLQEPSAVKPSEPVKPTEFGAISYYEAKCARCHGPQGSFLVPGFAKEKDDAALTEVTKRMADGPGGAPLEDRDLKIEVAYMRAVSEGKPFLVWTKDGEKWEGESDVEKLKATVDGQAVEIAVKDGVWTLAKGKKMILEAGEGEKAVRLDSDLSNVSQSVERN
;
A
#
# COMPACT_ATOMS: atom_id res chain seq x y z
N MET A 1 -18.54 -31.50 62.31
CA MET A 1 -19.60 -31.61 61.28
C MET A 1 -18.98 -31.24 59.93
N SER A 2 -18.54 -32.24 59.15
CA SER A 2 -17.91 -32.03 57.84
C SER A 2 -18.96 -31.85 56.75
N ARG A 3 -18.81 -30.80 55.93
CA ARG A 3 -19.58 -30.64 54.69
C ARG A 3 -18.64 -30.79 53.50
N SER A 4 -18.73 -31.93 52.82
CA SER A 4 -18.14 -32.13 51.50
C SER A 4 -19.01 -31.45 50.45
N LEU A 5 -18.44 -30.51 49.70
CA LEU A 5 -19.01 -29.99 48.46
C LEU A 5 -18.43 -30.77 47.28
N PHE A 6 -19.30 -31.45 46.52
CA PHE A 6 -18.98 -32.00 45.22
C PHE A 6 -19.14 -30.88 44.17
N LEU A 7 -18.05 -30.52 43.48
CA LEU A 7 -18.09 -29.69 42.28
C LEU A 7 -18.29 -30.60 41.07
N ALA A 8 -19.41 -30.46 40.37
CA ALA A 8 -19.64 -31.08 39.07
C ALA A 8 -19.10 -30.16 37.97
N ALA A 9 -18.10 -30.62 37.22
CA ALA A 9 -17.59 -29.94 36.04
C ALA A 9 -18.43 -30.34 34.82
N ALA A 10 -19.18 -29.39 34.25
CA ALA A 10 -19.90 -29.57 33.00
C ALA A 10 -18.97 -29.23 31.82
N LEU A 11 -18.63 -30.25 31.02
CA LEU A 11 -17.90 -30.11 29.76
C LEU A 11 -18.87 -29.63 28.67
N ALA A 12 -18.77 -28.37 28.27
CA ALA A 12 -19.46 -27.83 27.11
C ALA A 12 -18.64 -28.15 25.84
N LEU A 13 -19.15 -29.05 25.00
CA LEU A 13 -18.63 -29.32 23.66
C LEU A 13 -19.05 -28.17 22.74
N GLY A 14 -18.18 -27.16 22.59
CA GLY A 14 -18.35 -26.09 21.61
C GLY A 14 -18.18 -26.62 20.19
N GLY A 15 -19.25 -26.54 19.38
CA GLY A 15 -19.22 -26.86 17.96
C GLY A 15 -18.42 -25.81 17.19
N TYR A 16 -17.22 -26.17 16.76
CA TYR A 16 -16.45 -25.36 15.80
C TYR A 16 -17.12 -25.48 14.43
N SER A 17 -17.75 -24.39 13.98
CA SER A 17 -18.19 -24.26 12.59
C SER A 17 -16.94 -24.08 11.72
N LEU A 18 -16.63 -25.10 10.91
CA LEU A 18 -15.61 -25.01 9.87
C LEU A 18 -16.16 -24.13 8.75
N GLN A 19 -15.96 -22.82 8.89
CA GLN A 19 -16.26 -21.88 7.83
C GLN A 19 -15.22 -22.11 6.72
N GLU A 20 -15.66 -22.60 5.56
CA GLU A 20 -14.76 -22.87 4.43
C GLU A 20 -14.05 -21.57 4.02
N PRO A 21 -12.73 -21.60 3.78
CA PRO A 21 -12.00 -20.43 3.33
C PRO A 21 -12.60 -19.97 2.00
N SER A 22 -13.19 -18.77 2.00
CA SER A 22 -13.71 -18.16 0.79
C SER A 22 -12.57 -18.04 -0.22
N ALA A 23 -12.71 -18.69 -1.38
CA ALA A 23 -11.71 -18.62 -2.43
C ALA A 23 -11.54 -17.16 -2.87
N VAL A 24 -10.34 -16.62 -2.69
CA VAL A 24 -9.99 -15.26 -3.11
C VAL A 24 -10.07 -15.23 -4.64
N LYS A 25 -10.96 -14.37 -5.16
CA LYS A 25 -11.08 -14.17 -6.61
C LYS A 25 -9.73 -13.70 -7.16
N PRO A 26 -9.21 -14.29 -8.27
CA PRO A 26 -7.99 -13.82 -8.90
C PRO A 26 -8.09 -12.34 -9.21
N SER A 27 -7.08 -11.59 -8.81
CA SER A 27 -7.06 -10.15 -8.97
C SER A 27 -6.47 -9.77 -10.33
N GLU A 28 -6.95 -8.69 -10.96
CA GLU A 28 -6.50 -8.28 -12.30
C GLU A 28 -5.02 -7.86 -12.32
N PRO A 29 -4.23 -8.11 -13.37
CA PRO A 29 -2.82 -7.70 -13.39
C PRO A 29 -2.62 -6.19 -13.18
N VAL A 30 -1.60 -5.81 -12.39
CA VAL A 30 -1.16 -4.40 -12.29
C VAL A 30 -0.71 -3.90 -13.66
N LYS A 31 -1.11 -2.68 -14.00
CA LYS A 31 -0.60 -1.92 -15.14
C LYS A 31 0.11 -0.66 -14.64
N PRO A 32 1.02 -0.08 -15.45
CA PRO A 32 1.55 1.25 -15.18
C PRO A 32 0.41 2.24 -14.99
N THR A 33 0.56 3.08 -13.97
CA THR A 33 -0.45 4.08 -13.63
C THR A 33 -0.37 5.32 -14.52
N GLU A 34 0.79 5.57 -15.14
CA GLU A 34 1.15 6.84 -15.79
C GLU A 34 1.14 8.05 -14.83
N PHE A 35 0.88 7.81 -13.54
CA PHE A 35 0.73 8.81 -12.50
C PHE A 35 1.74 8.54 -11.38
N GLY A 36 2.65 9.50 -11.18
CA GLY A 36 3.63 9.51 -10.09
C GLY A 36 3.07 10.20 -8.86
N ALA A 37 2.56 9.43 -7.90
CA ALA A 37 1.97 9.96 -6.67
C ALA A 37 2.98 10.71 -5.79
N ILE A 38 4.22 10.20 -5.68
CA ILE A 38 5.26 10.88 -4.91
C ILE A 38 5.63 12.19 -5.62
N SER A 39 5.84 12.16 -6.94
CA SER A 39 6.14 13.38 -7.69
C SER A 39 5.00 14.40 -7.63
N TYR A 40 3.75 13.95 -7.73
CA TYR A 40 2.57 14.81 -7.59
C TYR A 40 2.51 15.44 -6.20
N TYR A 41 2.66 14.63 -5.16
CA TYR A 41 2.66 15.08 -3.79
C TYR A 41 3.75 16.14 -3.53
N GLU A 42 4.99 15.87 -3.93
CA GLU A 42 6.10 16.80 -3.75
C GLU A 42 5.84 18.13 -4.48
N ALA A 43 5.21 18.08 -5.66
CA ALA A 43 4.89 19.27 -6.42
C ALA A 43 3.69 20.06 -5.88
N LYS A 44 2.68 19.40 -5.30
CA LYS A 44 1.36 20.00 -5.02
C LYS A 44 1.00 20.07 -3.53
N CYS A 45 1.48 19.12 -2.74
CA CYS A 45 1.07 18.90 -1.35
C CYS A 45 2.18 19.25 -0.35
N ALA A 46 3.45 19.01 -0.69
CA ALA A 46 4.58 19.17 0.22
C ALA A 46 4.76 20.61 0.76
N ARG A 47 4.27 21.64 0.06
CA ARG A 47 4.27 23.02 0.57
C ARG A 47 3.54 23.15 1.92
N CYS A 48 2.46 22.40 2.12
CA CYS A 48 1.66 22.45 3.34
C CYS A 48 1.97 21.28 4.28
N HIS A 49 2.41 20.15 3.72
CA HIS A 49 2.55 18.90 4.45
C HIS A 49 3.99 18.41 4.60
N GLY A 50 4.97 19.21 4.16
CA GLY A 50 6.40 18.89 4.20
C GLY A 50 6.79 17.85 3.14
N PRO A 51 8.10 17.70 2.87
CA PRO A 51 8.60 16.63 2.01
C PRO A 51 8.18 15.28 2.61
N GLN A 52 7.67 14.39 1.76
CA GLN A 52 7.15 13.07 2.10
C GLN A 52 6.25 13.06 3.35
N GLY A 53 5.40 14.07 3.51
CA GLY A 53 4.45 14.15 4.64
C GLY A 53 5.06 14.36 6.02
N SER A 54 6.28 14.88 6.09
CA SER A 54 6.94 15.20 7.37
C SER A 54 6.16 16.16 8.28
N PHE A 55 5.20 16.94 7.77
CA PHE A 55 4.29 17.81 8.55
C PHE A 55 2.85 17.28 8.62
N LEU A 56 2.57 16.08 8.11
CA LEU A 56 1.27 15.45 8.34
C LEU A 56 1.10 15.18 9.84
N VAL A 57 -0.09 15.49 10.35
CA VAL A 57 -0.44 15.19 11.73
C VAL A 57 -0.37 13.67 11.93
N PRO A 58 0.29 13.16 12.97
CA PRO A 58 0.35 11.73 13.24
C PRO A 58 -1.05 11.09 13.23
N GLY A 59 -1.21 10.01 12.47
CA GLY A 59 -2.48 9.31 12.35
C GLY A 59 -3.52 9.98 11.44
N PHE A 60 -3.12 10.95 10.61
CA PHE A 60 -3.99 11.61 9.62
C PHE A 60 -4.91 10.64 8.86
N ALA A 61 -4.36 9.53 8.36
CA ALA A 61 -5.08 8.49 7.63
C ALA A 61 -5.58 7.34 8.52
N LYS A 62 -4.99 7.14 9.69
CA LYS A 62 -5.25 5.96 10.55
C LYS A 62 -6.70 5.89 11.02
N GLU A 63 -7.28 7.05 11.35
CA GLU A 63 -8.65 7.16 11.87
C GLU A 63 -9.70 7.38 10.76
N LYS A 64 -9.32 7.23 9.49
CA LYS A 64 -10.22 7.44 8.34
C LYS A 64 -10.37 6.15 7.56
N ASP A 65 -11.62 5.82 7.25
CA ASP A 65 -11.90 4.87 6.18
C ASP A 65 -11.46 5.47 4.82
N ASP A 66 -11.44 4.60 3.80
CA ASP A 66 -10.95 5.01 2.48
C ASP A 66 -11.85 6.06 1.81
N ALA A 67 -13.15 6.08 2.10
CA ALA A 67 -14.07 7.07 1.55
C ALA A 67 -13.77 8.47 2.13
N ALA A 68 -13.61 8.57 3.45
CA ALA A 68 -13.26 9.80 4.14
C ALA A 68 -11.85 10.28 3.75
N LEU A 69 -10.88 9.37 3.63
CA LEU A 69 -9.53 9.74 3.18
C LEU A 69 -9.54 10.21 1.73
N THR A 70 -10.33 9.59 0.87
CA THR A 70 -10.53 10.03 -0.53
C THR A 70 -11.14 11.42 -0.60
N GLU A 71 -12.20 11.70 0.14
CA GLU A 71 -12.86 13.01 0.13
C GLU A 71 -11.94 14.13 0.64
N VAL A 72 -11.17 13.87 1.71
CA VAL A 72 -10.22 14.85 2.25
C VAL A 72 -9.08 15.08 1.25
N THR A 73 -8.50 14.02 0.69
CA THR A 73 -7.43 14.13 -0.32
C THR A 73 -7.88 14.89 -1.55
N LYS A 74 -9.10 14.60 -2.03
CA LYS A 74 -9.71 15.34 -3.14
C LYS A 74 -9.84 16.83 -2.84
N ARG A 75 -10.37 17.20 -1.67
CA ARG A 75 -10.49 18.61 -1.27
C ARG A 75 -9.13 19.32 -1.18
N MET A 76 -8.09 18.62 -0.73
CA MET A 76 -6.74 19.18 -0.67
C MET A 76 -6.17 19.40 -2.08
N ALA A 77 -6.32 18.43 -2.98
CA ALA A 77 -5.90 18.52 -4.38
C ALA A 77 -6.66 19.63 -5.14
N ASP A 78 -7.99 19.66 -5.03
CA ASP A 78 -8.86 20.61 -5.72
C ASP A 78 -8.70 22.05 -5.17
N GLY A 79 -8.44 22.19 -3.87
CA GLY A 79 -8.34 23.46 -3.18
C GLY A 79 -6.89 23.98 -3.04
N PRO A 80 -6.26 23.87 -1.85
CA PRO A 80 -4.91 24.43 -1.61
C PRO A 80 -3.80 23.93 -2.54
N GLY A 81 -3.91 22.69 -3.04
CA GLY A 81 -2.99 22.10 -4.02
C GLY A 81 -3.19 22.62 -5.44
N GLY A 82 -4.41 23.09 -5.77
CA GLY A 82 -4.76 23.67 -7.06
C GLY A 82 -4.50 22.74 -8.26
N ALA A 83 -4.57 21.42 -8.05
CA ALA A 83 -4.30 20.40 -9.05
C ALA A 83 -5.30 19.25 -8.90
N PRO A 84 -6.54 19.41 -9.39
CA PRO A 84 -7.55 18.37 -9.30
C PRO A 84 -7.07 17.03 -9.89
N LEU A 85 -7.44 15.93 -9.22
CA LEU A 85 -7.14 14.56 -9.66
C LEU A 85 -8.42 13.87 -10.13
N GLU A 86 -8.29 13.10 -11.22
CA GLU A 86 -9.31 12.15 -11.67
C GLU A 86 -9.39 10.95 -10.73
N ASP A 87 -10.52 10.24 -10.71
CA ASP A 87 -10.80 9.16 -9.75
C ASP A 87 -9.70 8.08 -9.66
N ARG A 88 -9.09 7.74 -10.79
CA ARG A 88 -7.99 6.75 -10.84
C ARG A 88 -6.76 7.27 -10.09
N ASP A 89 -6.31 8.47 -10.43
CA ASP A 89 -5.08 9.06 -9.89
C ASP A 89 -5.26 9.47 -8.43
N LEU A 90 -6.46 9.94 -8.08
CA LEU A 90 -6.87 10.19 -6.70
C LEU A 90 -6.75 8.95 -5.82
N LYS A 91 -7.16 7.77 -6.29
CA LYS A 91 -7.01 6.53 -5.52
C LYS A 91 -5.55 6.18 -5.24
N ILE A 92 -4.66 6.43 -6.20
CA ILE A 92 -3.22 6.17 -6.05
C ILE A 92 -2.63 7.17 -5.05
N GLU A 93 -3.00 8.45 -5.15
CA GLU A 93 -2.59 9.48 -4.19
C GLU A 93 -3.09 9.18 -2.78
N VAL A 94 -4.33 8.72 -2.63
CA VAL A 94 -4.90 8.27 -1.34
C VAL A 94 -4.09 7.12 -0.74
N ALA A 95 -3.66 6.15 -1.55
CA ALA A 95 -2.79 5.07 -1.10
C ALA A 95 -1.43 5.59 -0.63
N TYR A 96 -0.85 6.57 -1.32
CA TYR A 96 0.39 7.22 -0.90
C TYR A 96 0.22 7.99 0.42
N MET A 97 -0.82 8.81 0.53
CA MET A 97 -1.16 9.55 1.75
C MET A 97 -1.34 8.63 2.96
N ARG A 98 -1.95 7.45 2.76
CA ARG A 98 -2.08 6.42 3.79
C ARG A 98 -0.73 5.85 4.18
N ALA A 99 0.08 5.44 3.21
CA ALA A 99 1.40 4.85 3.45
C ALA A 99 2.29 5.79 4.27
N VAL A 100 2.39 7.05 3.86
CA VAL A 100 3.17 8.09 4.55
C VAL A 100 2.63 8.35 5.96
N SER A 101 1.31 8.51 6.12
CA SER A 101 0.70 8.73 7.43
C SER A 101 0.91 7.57 8.41
N GLU A 102 1.11 6.35 7.91
CA GLU A 102 1.31 5.15 8.72
C GLU A 102 2.79 4.75 8.84
N GLY A 103 3.70 5.50 8.20
CA GLY A 103 5.13 5.17 8.15
C GLY A 103 5.38 3.78 7.53
N LYS A 104 4.66 3.50 6.44
CA LYS A 104 4.78 2.30 5.62
C LYS A 104 5.42 2.67 4.28
N PRO A 105 6.25 1.79 3.71
CA PRO A 105 6.76 1.98 2.35
C PRO A 105 5.63 2.09 1.32
N PHE A 106 5.91 2.77 0.23
CA PHE A 106 5.03 2.94 -0.92
C PHE A 106 5.77 2.67 -2.22
N LEU A 107 5.11 1.97 -3.15
CA LEU A 107 5.63 1.63 -4.47
C LEU A 107 4.57 1.84 -5.55
N VAL A 108 4.92 2.55 -6.62
CA VAL A 108 4.03 2.70 -7.78
C VAL A 108 4.79 2.48 -9.07
N TRP A 109 4.22 1.70 -10.00
CA TRP A 109 4.75 1.49 -11.35
C TRP A 109 4.15 2.55 -12.28
N THR A 110 4.96 3.45 -12.83
CA THR A 110 4.49 4.62 -13.58
C THR A 110 4.68 4.48 -15.09
N LYS A 111 5.71 3.76 -15.58
CA LYS A 111 5.94 3.61 -17.04
C LYS A 111 6.33 2.19 -17.44
N ASP A 112 5.79 1.75 -18.58
CA ASP A 112 6.16 0.51 -19.28
C ASP A 112 6.75 0.80 -20.66
N GLY A 113 8.02 1.20 -20.69
CA GLY A 113 8.74 1.54 -21.92
C GLY A 113 9.73 0.45 -22.34
N GLU A 114 10.95 0.87 -22.72
CA GLU A 114 12.11 -0.02 -22.88
C GLU A 114 12.59 -0.60 -21.54
N LYS A 115 12.21 0.08 -20.45
CA LYS A 115 12.46 -0.28 -19.06
C LYS A 115 11.16 -0.09 -18.28
N TRP A 116 11.07 -0.78 -17.15
CA TRP A 116 10.03 -0.49 -16.16
C TRP A 116 10.52 0.59 -15.22
N GLU A 117 9.68 1.59 -14.98
CA GLU A 117 10.01 2.73 -14.12
C GLU A 117 8.86 3.02 -13.17
N GLY A 118 9.19 3.46 -11.97
CA GLY A 118 8.19 3.88 -11.01
C GLY A 118 8.79 4.65 -9.85
N GLU A 119 7.98 4.91 -8.84
CA GLU A 119 8.39 5.70 -7.67
C GLU A 119 8.38 4.85 -6.40
N SER A 120 9.27 5.20 -5.48
CA SER A 120 9.41 4.61 -4.15
C SER A 120 9.77 5.69 -3.15
N ASP A 121 9.16 5.64 -1.96
CA ASP A 121 9.51 6.48 -0.82
C ASP A 121 10.67 5.90 0.00
N VAL A 122 11.13 4.68 -0.34
CA VAL A 122 12.30 4.04 0.25
C VAL A 122 13.39 3.76 -0.77
N GLU A 123 14.65 3.81 -0.34
CA GLU A 123 15.81 3.57 -1.20
C GLU A 123 16.12 2.08 -1.40
N LYS A 124 15.78 1.24 -0.42
CA LYS A 124 16.14 -0.19 -0.41
C LYS A 124 14.98 -1.03 -0.90
N LEU A 125 15.13 -1.59 -2.10
CA LEU A 125 14.17 -2.48 -2.73
C LEU A 125 14.81 -3.85 -3.02
N LYS A 126 13.99 -4.89 -3.00
CA LYS A 126 14.32 -6.19 -3.60
C LYS A 126 13.54 -6.31 -4.91
N ALA A 127 14.20 -6.77 -5.95
CA ALA A 127 13.60 -6.92 -7.26
C ALA A 127 13.82 -8.33 -7.82
N THR A 128 12.78 -8.86 -8.44
CA THR A 128 12.85 -10.09 -9.25
C THR A 128 12.23 -9.80 -10.61
N VAL A 129 12.94 -10.17 -11.68
CA VAL A 129 12.45 -10.11 -13.07
C VAL A 129 12.49 -11.52 -13.64
N ASP A 130 11.35 -12.01 -14.14
CA ASP A 130 11.20 -13.35 -14.70
C ASP A 130 11.71 -14.48 -13.75
N GLY A 131 11.50 -14.29 -12.44
CA GLY A 131 11.92 -15.24 -11.41
C GLY A 131 13.39 -15.15 -10.99
N GLN A 132 14.18 -14.23 -11.59
CA GLN A 132 15.58 -14.00 -11.23
C GLN A 132 15.72 -12.74 -10.40
N ALA A 133 16.46 -12.82 -9.30
CA ALA A 133 16.82 -11.65 -8.51
C ALA A 133 17.69 -10.71 -9.36
N VAL A 134 17.35 -9.43 -9.39
CA VAL A 134 18.10 -8.41 -10.13
C VAL A 134 18.47 -7.25 -9.21
N GLU A 135 19.60 -6.61 -9.52
CA GLU A 135 19.96 -5.35 -8.86
C GLU A 135 19.00 -4.25 -9.32
N ILE A 136 18.53 -3.45 -8.38
CA ILE A 136 17.65 -2.30 -8.63
C ILE A 136 18.24 -1.06 -7.98
N ALA A 137 18.31 0.01 -8.76
CA ALA A 137 18.71 1.32 -8.27
C ALA A 137 17.47 2.19 -8.07
N VAL A 138 17.38 2.84 -6.91
CA VAL A 138 16.44 3.93 -6.66
C VAL A 138 17.26 5.22 -6.64
N LYS A 139 16.96 6.15 -7.55
CA LYS A 139 17.62 7.44 -7.64
C LYS A 139 16.56 8.53 -7.61
N ASP A 140 16.72 9.47 -6.68
CA ASP A 140 15.79 10.61 -6.52
C ASP A 140 14.32 10.14 -6.40
N GLY A 141 14.09 9.05 -5.66
CA GLY A 141 12.77 8.44 -5.47
C GLY A 141 12.25 7.61 -6.66
N VAL A 142 13.00 7.52 -7.75
CA VAL A 142 12.63 6.77 -8.96
C VAL A 142 13.38 5.45 -9.03
N TRP A 143 12.66 4.34 -9.13
CA TRP A 143 13.25 3.04 -9.41
C TRP A 143 13.19 2.71 -10.90
N THR A 144 14.15 1.92 -11.38
CA THR A 144 14.20 1.48 -12.78
C THR A 144 14.66 0.04 -12.86
N LEU A 145 14.00 -0.75 -13.73
CA LEU A 145 14.33 -2.13 -14.02
C LEU A 145 14.41 -2.38 -15.53
N ALA A 146 15.28 -3.32 -15.91
CA ALA A 146 15.24 -3.87 -17.26
C ALA A 146 13.89 -4.55 -17.50
N LYS A 147 13.37 -4.44 -18.73
CA LYS A 147 12.10 -5.02 -19.10
C LYS A 147 12.18 -6.55 -19.11
N GLY A 148 11.20 -7.19 -18.50
CA GLY A 148 10.98 -8.64 -18.56
C GLY A 148 9.53 -8.96 -18.93
N LYS A 149 9.10 -10.18 -18.65
CA LYS A 149 7.68 -10.57 -18.74
C LYS A 149 6.95 -10.36 -17.42
N LYS A 150 7.65 -10.60 -16.31
CA LYS A 150 7.12 -10.47 -14.95
C LYS A 150 8.06 -9.66 -14.06
N MET A 151 7.48 -8.77 -13.26
CA MET A 151 8.17 -8.00 -12.22
C MET A 151 7.62 -8.36 -10.84
N ILE A 152 8.53 -8.42 -9.87
CA ILE A 152 8.19 -8.35 -8.45
C ILE A 152 9.12 -7.34 -7.80
N LEU A 153 8.55 -6.37 -7.09
CA LEU A 153 9.26 -5.45 -6.20
C LEU A 153 8.78 -5.63 -4.77
N GLU A 154 9.71 -5.60 -3.82
CA GLU A 154 9.41 -5.62 -2.40
C GLU A 154 10.15 -4.50 -1.67
N ALA A 155 9.43 -3.80 -0.81
CA ALA A 155 9.93 -2.72 0.05
C ALA A 155 9.58 -3.01 1.51
N GLY A 156 10.48 -2.69 2.44
CA GLY A 156 10.27 -2.91 3.87
C GLY A 156 10.48 -4.37 4.32
N GLU A 157 10.10 -4.64 5.57
CA GLU A 157 10.27 -5.94 6.24
C GLU A 157 9.05 -6.27 7.12
N GLY A 158 8.79 -7.57 7.30
CA GLY A 158 7.72 -8.06 8.19
C GLY A 158 6.33 -7.56 7.81
N GLU A 159 5.52 -7.20 8.81
CA GLU A 159 4.13 -6.75 8.62
C GLU A 159 3.98 -5.39 7.90
N LYS A 160 5.10 -4.70 7.66
CA LYS A 160 5.13 -3.43 6.92
C LYS A 160 5.64 -3.59 5.49
N ALA A 161 5.97 -4.81 5.07
CA ALA A 161 6.43 -5.05 3.72
C ALA A 161 5.32 -4.73 2.71
N VAL A 162 5.68 -4.07 1.62
CA VAL A 162 4.81 -3.83 0.46
C VAL A 162 5.39 -4.56 -0.72
N ARG A 163 4.51 -5.16 -1.51
CA ARG A 163 4.86 -5.91 -2.71
C ARG A 163 4.09 -5.38 -3.92
N LEU A 164 4.81 -5.12 -4.99
CA LEU A 164 4.25 -4.82 -6.31
C LEU A 164 4.60 -5.98 -7.23
N ASP A 165 3.58 -6.66 -7.76
CA ASP A 165 3.71 -7.82 -8.65
C ASP A 165 2.96 -7.52 -9.94
N SER A 166 3.61 -7.60 -11.10
CA SER A 166 2.99 -7.24 -12.38
C SER A 166 1.79 -8.12 -12.74
N ASP A 167 1.68 -9.32 -12.15
CA ASP A 167 0.59 -10.26 -12.45
C ASP A 167 -0.58 -10.18 -11.46
N LEU A 168 -0.43 -9.46 -10.35
CA LEU A 168 -1.46 -9.31 -9.32
C LEU A 168 -1.96 -7.87 -9.28
N SER A 169 -3.18 -7.61 -8.83
CA SER A 169 -3.81 -6.27 -8.83
C SER A 169 -3.36 -5.33 -7.72
N ASN A 170 -2.13 -5.41 -7.24
CA ASN A 170 -1.80 -4.71 -6.00
C ASN A 170 -0.79 -3.59 -6.30
N VAL A 171 -1.29 -2.49 -6.87
CA VAL A 171 -0.58 -1.21 -6.92
C VAL A 171 -0.50 -0.71 -5.48
N SER A 172 0.59 -1.08 -4.80
CA SER A 172 0.87 -0.70 -3.41
C SER A 172 -0.33 -0.89 -2.47
N GLN A 173 -0.53 -2.12 -2.01
CA GLN A 173 -1.43 -2.36 -0.91
C GLN A 173 -0.69 -3.01 0.25
N SER A 174 -0.37 -2.17 1.23
CA SER A 174 -0.37 -2.55 2.64
C SER A 174 -1.79 -2.88 3.16
N VAL A 175 -2.61 -3.51 2.31
CA VAL A 175 -4.03 -3.80 2.50
C VAL A 175 -4.26 -5.31 2.37
N GLU A 176 -3.67 -6.05 3.30
CA GLU A 176 -4.41 -7.15 3.93
C GLU A 176 -4.30 -6.92 5.43
N ARG A 177 -5.28 -6.24 6.01
CA ARG A 177 -5.64 -6.44 7.41
C ARG A 177 -7.10 -6.85 7.42
N ASN A 178 -7.32 -8.05 7.95
CA ASN A 178 -8.59 -8.68 8.28
C ASN A 178 -9.67 -7.71 8.74
#